data_AF-A0A955QRE3-F1
#
_entry.id   AF-A0A955QRE3-F1
#
_cell.length_a   1.000
_cell.length_b   1.000
_cell.length_c   1.000
_cell.angle_alpha   90.00
_cell.angle_beta   90.00
_cell.angle_gamma   90.00
#
_symmetry.space_group_name_H-M   'P 1'
#
loop_
_entity.id
_entity.type
_entity.pdbx_description
1 polymer ?
#
loop_
_entity_poly.entity_id
_entity_poly.type
_entity_poly.pdbx_seq_one_letter_code
_entity_poly.pdbx_strand_id
1 'polypeptide(L)' 'MGKKKLSEITDPQARTLRVICQIIDEKGLPPTVKELSEVLGISHASAHEQIAQLVRKGYLKKEARKARSIVVIRRPE' A
#
# COMPACT_ATOMS: atom_id res chain seq x y z
N MET A 1 -0.68 12.85 22.90
CA MET A 1 -0.78 11.64 22.05
C MET A 1 -0.40 12.01 20.62
N GLY A 2 0.76 11.55 20.17
CA GLY A 2 1.38 12.01 18.92
C GLY A 2 0.62 11.53 17.69
N LYS A 3 -0.05 12.44 17.00
CA LYS A 3 -0.42 12.25 15.59
C LYS A 3 0.87 12.19 14.79
N LYS A 4 1.40 10.98 14.58
CA LYS A 4 2.63 10.80 13.79
C LYS A 4 2.23 10.97 12.33
N LYS A 5 2.30 12.23 11.90
CA LYS A 5 1.93 12.73 10.58
C LYS A 5 2.46 11.81 9.48
N LEU A 6 1.71 11.78 8.38
CA LEU A 6 2.10 11.31 7.04
C LEU A 6 3.48 11.79 6.54
N SER A 7 4.19 12.65 7.29
CA SER A 7 5.55 13.11 7.05
C SER A 7 6.61 12.01 6.92
N GLU A 8 6.30 10.76 7.29
CA GLU A 8 7.24 9.62 7.12
C GLU A 8 7.12 8.94 5.74
N ILE A 9 6.13 9.29 4.91
CA ILE A 9 5.93 8.74 3.56
C ILE A 9 5.76 9.84 2.51
N THR A 10 6.20 9.56 1.27
CA THR A 10 6.07 10.50 0.15
C THR A 10 4.65 10.50 -0.42
N ASP A 11 4.27 11.49 -1.22
CA ASP A 11 2.95 11.54 -1.86
C ASP A 11 2.61 10.28 -2.68
N PRO A 12 3.52 9.71 -3.51
CA PRO A 12 3.26 8.45 -4.20
C PRO A 12 3.00 7.27 -3.25
N GLN A 13 3.72 7.21 -2.13
CA GLN A 13 3.55 6.16 -1.11
C GLN A 13 2.21 6.32 -0.40
N ALA A 14 1.84 7.55 -0.04
CA ALA A 14 0.56 7.87 0.57
C ALA A 14 -0.61 7.58 -0.38
N ARG A 15 -0.46 7.87 -1.68
CA ARG A 15 -1.45 7.52 -2.71
C ARG A 15 -1.59 6.00 -2.84
N THR A 16 -0.47 5.28 -2.91
CA THR A 16 -0.46 3.80 -2.95
C THR A 16 -1.18 3.21 -1.75
N LEU A 17 -0.87 3.69 -0.54
CA LEU A 17 -1.49 3.22 0.70
C LEU A 17 -3.00 3.50 0.73
N ARG A 18 -3.43 4.69 0.29
CA ARG A 18 -4.85 5.05 0.19
C ARG A 18 -5.61 4.12 -0.75
N VAL A 19 -5.07 3.86 -1.94
CA VAL A 19 -5.69 2.95 -2.92
C VAL A 19 -5.80 1.53 -2.36
N ILE A 20 -4.78 1.04 -1.65
CA ILE A 20 -4.85 -0.28 -1.00
C ILE A 20 -5.99 -0.32 0.02
N CYS A 21 -6.10 0.69 0.87
CA CYS A 21 -7.18 0.76 1.88
C CYS A 21 -8.56 0.80 1.22
N GLN A 22 -8.73 1.66 0.21
CA GLN A 22 -9.97 1.79 -0.53
C GLN A 22 -10.41 0.46 -1.15
N ILE A 23 -9.51 -0.26 -1.82
CA ILE A 23 -9.84 -1.56 -2.42
C ILE A 23 -10.24 -2.58 -1.36
N ILE A 24 -9.56 -2.61 -0.21
CA ILE A 24 -9.91 -3.51 0.89
C ILE A 24 -11.29 -3.16 1.45
N ASP A 25 -11.59 -1.88 1.62
CA ASP A 25 -12.87 -1.42 2.16
C ASP A 25 -14.03 -1.70 1.19
N GLU A 26 -13.81 -1.54 -0.11
CA GLU A 26 -14.82 -1.77 -1.14
C GLU A 26 -15.03 -3.25 -1.47
N LYS A 27 -13.95 -4.05 -1.56
CA LYS A 27 -14.01 -5.44 -2.04
C LYS A 27 -13.89 -6.49 -0.93
N GLY A 28 -13.56 -6.08 0.29
CA GLY A 28 -13.30 -6.99 1.42
C GLY A 28 -12.04 -7.85 1.26
N LEU A 29 -11.20 -7.57 0.25
CA LEU A 29 -9.99 -8.36 -0.05
C LEU A 29 -8.82 -7.46 -0.46
N PRO A 30 -7.58 -7.80 -0.06
CA PRO A 30 -6.41 -7.03 -0.42
C PRO A 30 -6.07 -7.16 -1.91
N PRO A 31 -5.64 -6.06 -2.56
CA PRO A 31 -5.27 -6.10 -3.97
C PRO A 31 -3.97 -6.88 -4.21
N THR A 32 -3.78 -7.28 -5.45
CA THR A 32 -2.52 -7.75 -6.00
C THR A 32 -1.65 -6.59 -6.47
N VAL A 33 -0.36 -6.84 -6.68
CA VAL A 33 0.57 -5.82 -7.21
C VAL A 33 0.15 -5.39 -8.63
N LYS A 34 -0.40 -6.31 -9.42
CA LYS A 34 -0.91 -6.04 -10.78
C LYS A 34 -2.12 -5.10 -10.75
N GLU A 35 -3.12 -5.40 -9.93
CA GLU A 35 -4.29 -4.52 -9.76
C GLU A 35 -3.86 -3.13 -9.27
N LEU A 36 -2.89 -3.04 -8.37
CA LEU A 36 -2.37 -1.76 -7.90
C LEU A 36 -1.67 -0.97 -9.01
N SER A 37 -0.86 -1.62 -9.85
CA SER A 37 -0.22 -0.93 -10.98
C SER A 37 -1.22 -0.36 -11.97
N GLU A 38 -2.30 -1.12 -12.26
CA GLU A 38 -3.37 -0.70 -13.17
C GLU A 38 -4.14 0.50 -12.59
N VAL A 39 -4.58 0.41 -11.33
CA VAL A 39 -5.35 1.49 -10.68
C VAL A 39 -4.52 2.76 -10.47
N LEU A 40 -3.24 2.62 -10.13
CA LEU A 40 -2.35 3.75 -9.91
C LEU A 40 -1.83 4.35 -11.22
N GLY A 41 -1.95 3.66 -12.35
CA GLY A 41 -1.39 4.08 -13.64
C GLY A 41 0.14 4.13 -13.63
N ILE A 42 0.78 3.20 -12.91
CA ILE A 42 2.25 3.12 -12.78
C ILE A 42 2.75 1.76 -13.23
N SER A 43 4.06 1.64 -13.47
CA SER A 43 4.65 0.35 -13.82
C SER A 43 4.49 -0.68 -12.69
N HIS A 44 4.39 -1.96 -13.06
CA HIS A 44 4.36 -3.07 -12.08
C HIS A 44 5.59 -3.05 -11.14
N ALA A 45 6.76 -2.69 -11.65
CA ALA A 45 7.98 -2.55 -10.87
C ALA A 45 7.87 -1.41 -9.85
N SER A 46 7.34 -0.25 -10.26
CA SER A 46 7.11 0.89 -9.36
C SER A 46 6.10 0.54 -8.27
N ALA A 47 4.99 -0.13 -8.60
CA ALA A 47 4.03 -0.59 -7.60
C ALA A 47 4.68 -1.55 -6.58
N HIS A 48 5.50 -2.49 -7.07
CA HIS A 48 6.24 -3.41 -6.21
C HIS A 48 7.19 -2.67 -5.25
N GLU A 49 7.94 -1.68 -5.75
CA GLU A 49 8.86 -0.87 -4.95
C GLU A 49 8.13 -0.04 -3.89
N GLN A 50 7.03 0.63 -4.25
CA GLN A 50 6.21 1.41 -3.33
C GLN A 50 5.69 0.54 -2.17
N ILE A 51 5.18 -0.66 -2.48
CA ILE A 51 4.74 -1.62 -1.46
C ILE A 51 5.91 -2.03 -0.56
N ALA A 52 7.08 -2.34 -1.14
CA ALA A 52 8.25 -2.73 -0.36
C ALA A 52 8.71 -1.60 0.58
N GLN A 53 8.69 -0.36 0.13
CA GLN A 53 9.01 0.82 0.95
C GLN A 53 7.99 1.00 2.08
N LEU A 54 6.69 0.88 1.79
CA LEU A 54 5.64 0.95 2.81
C LEU A 54 5.73 -0.18 3.85
N VAL A 55 6.16 -1.38 3.44
CA VAL A 55 6.46 -2.50 4.35
C VAL A 55 7.65 -2.17 5.25
N ARG A 56 8.76 -1.70 4.68
CA ARG A 56 9.94 -1.28 5.45
C ARG A 56 9.62 -0.16 6.44
N LYS A 57 8.72 0.75 6.08
CA LYS A 57 8.25 1.85 6.94
C LYS A 57 7.17 1.45 7.95
N GLY A 58 6.73 0.19 7.95
CA GLY A 58 5.75 -0.33 8.90
C GLY A 58 4.30 0.09 8.65
N TYR A 59 3.96 0.56 7.45
CA TYR A 59 2.58 0.85 7.04
C TYR A 59 1.85 -0.39 6.52
N LEU A 60 2.60 -1.31 5.89
CA LEU A 60 2.07 -2.55 5.33
C LEU A 60 2.85 -3.76 5.86
N LYS A 61 2.23 -4.93 5.76
CA LYS A 61 2.90 -6.24 5.79
C LYS A 61 2.50 -6.99 4.52
N LYS A 62 3.43 -7.70 3.90
CA LYS A 62 3.18 -8.51 2.70
C LYS A 62 4.02 -9.77 2.75
N GLU A 63 3.44 -10.91 2.38
CA GLU A 63 4.20 -12.15 2.24
C GLU A 63 4.84 -12.22 0.84
N ALA A 64 6.11 -12.62 0.79
CA ALA A 64 6.81 -12.79 -0.48
C ALA A 64 6.12 -13.89 -1.32
N ARG A 65 6.02 -13.65 -2.63
CA ARG A 65 5.48 -14.60 -3.63
C ARG A 65 4.02 -15.03 -3.43
N LYS A 66 3.27 -14.44 -2.50
CA LYS A 66 1.83 -14.68 -2.32
C LYS A 66 1.02 -13.47 -2.77
N ALA A 67 0.14 -13.70 -3.74
CA ALA A 67 -0.88 -12.73 -4.12
C ALA A 67 -1.85 -12.48 -2.95
N ARG A 68 -2.45 -11.28 -2.89
CA ARG A 68 -3.45 -10.92 -1.87
C ARG A 68 -3.00 -11.15 -0.43
N SER A 69 -1.70 -11.01 -0.15
CA SER A 69 -1.11 -11.13 1.19
C SER A 69 -0.82 -9.78 1.84
N ILE A 70 -1.27 -8.68 1.23
CA ILE A 70 -1.08 -7.32 1.75
C ILE A 70 -2.00 -7.14 2.95
N VAL A 71 -1.42 -6.73 4.08
CA VAL A 71 -2.13 -6.37 5.31
C VAL A 71 -1.76 -4.93 5.65
N VAL A 72 -2.78 -4.10 5.91
CA VAL A 72 -2.57 -2.71 6.33
C VAL A 72 -2.30 -2.68 7.83
N ILE A 73 -1.13 -2.17 8.22
CA ILE A 73 -0.71 -2.02 9.63
C ILE A 73 -1.06 -0.63 10.14
N ARG A 74 -0.95 0.39 9.29
CA ARG A 74 -1.35 1.77 9.59
C ARG A 74 -2.13 2.34 8.43
N ARG A 75 -3.31 2.90 8.72
CA ARG A 75 -4.10 3.62 7.73
C ARG A 75 -3.61 5.08 7.65
N PRO A 76 -3.65 5.70 6.47
CA PRO A 76 -3.44 7.14 6.34
C PRO A 76 -4.62 7.85 7.04
N GLU A 77 -4.32 8.76 7.96
CA GLU A 77 -5.33 9.69 8.54
C GLU A 77 -5.91 10.61 7.46
#